data_AF-A0A7J8J745-F1
#
_entry.id   AF-A0A7J8J745-F1
#
_cell.length_a   1.000
_cell.length_b   1.000
_cell.length_c   1.000
_cell.angle_alpha   90.00
_cell.angle_beta   90.00
_cell.angle_gamma   90.00
#
_symmetry.space_group_name_H-M   'P 1'
#
loop_
_entity.id
_entity.type
_entity.pdbx_description
1 polymer ?
#
loop_
_entity_poly.entity_id
_entity_poly.type
_entity_poly.pdbx_seq_one_letter_code
_entity_poly.pdbx_strand_id
1 'polypeptide(L)'
;MNSAMKENGQASAASPLEHSRNMQFYGFNQLIKTDSNGNGISEYVILGISWKEWELHGTYTVDMETELLQFRGTPIHFPRGRPPQADAKCWFAEGKIYQGGIDPAFAVMVCFVLLLALLSINEFAYFIRSCINKIQ
;
A
#
# COMPACT_ATOMS: atom_id res chain seq x y z
N MET A 1 36.89 34.81 6.64
CA MET A 1 37.37 34.82 8.04
C MET A 1 37.38 36.26 8.53
N ASN A 2 37.32 36.47 9.85
CA ASN A 2 37.11 37.73 10.61
C ASN A 2 35.64 37.87 11.03
N SER A 3 35.25 37.90 12.30
CA SER A 3 35.96 37.90 13.57
C SER A 3 34.91 37.65 14.66
N ALA A 4 35.04 36.57 15.43
CA ALA A 4 34.16 36.29 16.58
C ALA A 4 34.86 36.76 17.86
N MET A 5 34.43 37.91 18.36
CA MET A 5 34.75 38.42 19.69
C MET A 5 34.14 37.46 20.72
N LYS A 6 34.99 36.82 21.53
CA LYS A 6 34.58 35.95 22.63
C LYS A 6 34.40 36.80 23.88
N GLU A 7 33.20 37.33 24.07
CA GLU A 7 32.82 38.01 25.30
C GLU A 7 31.93 37.07 26.12
N ASN A 8 32.46 36.65 27.27
CA ASN A 8 31.73 36.08 28.41
C ASN A 8 30.73 34.95 28.14
N GLY A 9 31.25 33.73 27.92
CA GLY A 9 30.89 32.51 28.68
C GLY A 9 29.44 32.08 28.93
N GLN A 10 28.43 32.70 28.32
CA GLN A 10 27.04 32.26 28.36
C GLN A 10 26.49 32.31 26.94
N ALA A 11 26.53 31.17 26.26
CA ALA A 11 25.68 30.96 25.10
C ALA A 11 24.23 30.95 25.61
N SER A 12 23.45 31.96 25.24
CA SER A 12 22.01 31.98 25.54
C SER A 12 21.39 30.72 24.96
N ALA A 13 20.67 29.93 25.75
CA ALA A 13 19.97 28.74 25.25
C ALA A 13 18.93 29.05 24.16
N ALA A 14 18.60 30.33 23.96
CA ALA A 14 17.78 30.80 22.84
C ALA A 14 18.54 30.83 21.49
N SER A 15 19.88 30.91 21.47
CA SER A 15 20.64 31.05 20.22
C SER A 15 20.63 29.80 19.32
N PRO A 16 20.57 28.54 19.82
CA PRO A 16 20.45 27.37 18.96
C PRO A 16 19.05 27.18 18.38
N LEU A 17 18.00 27.51 19.15
CA LEU A 17 16.59 27.37 18.74
C LEU A 17 16.16 28.43 17.71
N GLU A 18 16.68 29.66 17.83
CA GLU A 18 16.46 30.69 16.80
C GLU A 18 17.24 30.38 15.51
N HIS A 19 18.40 29.73 15.61
CA HIS A 19 19.21 29.39 14.44
C HIS A 19 18.71 28.17 13.66
N SER A 20 17.81 27.36 14.23
CA SER A 20 17.24 26.18 13.57
C SER A 20 15.97 26.48 12.77
N ARG A 21 15.40 27.69 12.85
CA ARG A 21 14.16 28.08 12.14
C ARG A 21 14.46 28.70 10.78
N ASN A 22 13.62 28.42 9.79
CA ASN A 22 13.73 28.97 8.43
C ASN A 22 15.15 28.86 7.83
N MET A 23 15.87 27.79 8.17
CA MET A 23 17.23 27.58 7.73
C MET A 23 17.22 26.92 6.36
N GLN A 24 18.20 27.26 5.52
CA GLN A 24 18.44 26.58 4.26
C GLN A 24 19.94 26.44 4.04
N PHE A 25 20.42 25.21 3.85
CA PHE A 25 21.82 24.94 3.54
C PHE A 25 21.97 23.64 2.75
N TYR A 26 23.02 23.56 1.92
CA TYR A 26 23.36 22.32 1.22
C TYR A 26 24.03 21.36 2.19
N GLY A 27 23.35 20.25 2.46
CA GLY A 27 23.93 19.11 3.15
C GLY A 27 24.80 18.27 2.21
N PHE A 28 25.23 17.11 2.68
CA PHE A 28 26.11 16.23 1.92
C PHE A 28 25.46 15.69 0.63
N ASN A 29 24.16 15.39 0.66
CA ASN A 29 23.43 14.73 -0.42
C ASN A 29 22.19 15.50 -0.90
N GLN A 30 21.72 16.49 -0.14
CA GLN A 30 20.48 17.21 -0.43
C GLN A 30 20.48 18.59 0.22
N LEU A 31 19.58 19.45 -0.27
CA LEU A 31 19.25 20.72 0.36
C LEU A 31 18.47 20.44 1.66
N ILE A 32 18.97 20.92 2.79
CA ILE A 32 18.28 20.84 4.08
C ILE A 32 17.58 22.18 4.30
N LYS A 33 16.27 22.11 4.53
CA LYS A 33 15.43 23.25 4.88
C LYS A 33 14.77 23.01 6.23
N THR A 34 14.45 24.08 6.96
CA THR A 34 13.56 24.00 8.13
C THR A 34 12.41 25.01 8.03
N ASP A 35 11.26 24.67 8.62
CA ASP A 35 10.10 25.56 8.70
C ASP A 35 10.28 26.63 9.80
N SER A 36 9.25 27.44 10.01
CA SER A 36 9.21 28.49 11.04
C SER A 36 9.25 27.95 12.47
N ASN A 37 8.91 26.67 12.67
CA ASN A 37 8.98 25.98 13.95
C ASN A 37 10.35 25.28 14.15
N GLY A 38 11.18 25.21 13.11
CA GLY A 38 12.46 24.50 13.10
C GLY A 38 12.34 23.02 12.72
N ASN A 39 11.20 22.58 12.19
CA ASN A 39 11.04 21.22 11.68
C ASN A 39 11.73 21.08 10.32
N GLY A 40 12.42 19.97 10.10
CA GLY A 40 13.08 19.68 8.82
C GLY A 40 12.07 19.45 7.69
N ILE A 41 12.27 20.15 6.58
CA ILE A 41 11.55 19.95 5.32
C ILE A 41 12.51 19.18 4.39
N SER A 42 12.13 17.96 4.03
CA SER A 42 12.88 17.12 3.08
C SER A 42 11.91 16.46 2.11
N GLU A 43 12.30 16.36 0.85
CA GLU A 43 11.56 15.55 -0.12
C GLU A 43 11.75 14.05 0.19
N TYR A 44 10.68 13.27 0.04
CA TYR A 44 10.72 11.81 0.14
C TYR A 44 10.29 11.17 -1.16
N VAL A 45 10.70 9.92 -1.39
CA VAL A 45 10.25 9.11 -2.54
C VAL A 45 9.58 7.85 -2.03
N ILE A 46 8.38 7.58 -2.53
CA ILE A 46 7.67 6.32 -2.28
C ILE A 46 8.17 5.28 -3.26
N LEU A 47 8.76 4.21 -2.74
CA LEU A 47 9.25 3.09 -3.53
C LEU A 47 8.21 1.97 -3.60
N GLY A 48 8.04 1.40 -4.79
CA GLY A 48 7.18 0.26 -5.05
C GLY A 48 7.93 -0.84 -5.79
N ILE A 49 7.45 -2.08 -5.66
CA ILE A 49 8.01 -3.26 -6.34
C ILE A 49 7.10 -3.65 -7.50
N SER A 50 7.69 -3.92 -8.67
CA SER A 50 6.99 -4.42 -9.86
C SER A 50 6.80 -5.93 -9.81
N TRP A 51 5.80 -6.47 -10.52
CA TRP A 51 5.61 -7.92 -10.64
C TRP A 51 6.77 -8.66 -11.29
N LYS A 52 7.46 -7.99 -12.22
CA LYS A 52 8.46 -8.62 -13.10
C LYS A 52 9.87 -8.55 -12.53
N GLU A 53 10.14 -7.53 -11.74
CA GLU A 53 11.48 -7.18 -11.31
C GLU A 53 11.47 -7.07 -9.79
N TRP A 54 12.44 -7.70 -9.14
CA TRP A 54 12.68 -7.58 -7.70
C TRP A 54 13.37 -6.24 -7.35
N GLU A 55 13.15 -5.23 -8.19
CA GLU A 55 13.73 -3.90 -8.08
C GLU A 55 12.72 -2.93 -7.48
N LEU A 56 13.23 -1.95 -6.74
CA LEU A 56 12.46 -0.85 -6.19
C LEU A 56 12.44 0.30 -7.18
N HIS A 57 11.25 0.73 -7.57
CA HIS A 57 11.05 1.89 -8.44
C HIS A 57 10.35 3.02 -7.70
N GLY A 58 10.75 4.26 -7.99
CA GLY A 58 10.05 5.44 -7.48
C GLY A 58 8.67 5.59 -8.10
N THR A 59 7.64 5.65 -7.26
CA THR A 59 6.23 5.76 -7.69
C THR A 59 5.72 7.20 -7.54
N TYR A 60 6.01 7.82 -6.40
CA TYR A 60 5.65 9.20 -6.09
C TYR A 60 6.80 9.91 -5.37
N THR A 61 6.88 11.22 -5.52
CA THR A 61 7.62 12.10 -4.62
C THR A 61 6.64 12.73 -3.63
N VAL A 62 7.02 12.80 -2.35
CA VAL A 62 6.32 13.56 -1.31
C VAL A 62 7.01 14.91 -1.20
N ASP A 63 6.29 15.95 -1.59
CA ASP A 63 6.70 17.33 -1.35
C ASP A 63 6.18 17.76 0.02
N MET A 64 7.09 17.85 1.00
CA MET A 64 6.75 18.24 2.37
C MET A 64 6.51 19.74 2.52
N GLU A 65 6.88 20.56 1.53
CA GLU A 65 6.63 22.01 1.55
C GLU A 65 5.20 22.31 1.10
N THR A 66 4.70 21.57 0.10
CA THR A 66 3.31 21.70 -0.39
C THR A 66 2.35 20.68 0.21
N GLU A 67 2.84 19.67 0.92
CA GLU A 67 2.09 18.51 1.43
C GLU A 67 1.40 17.69 0.32
N LEU A 68 2.01 17.66 -0.87
CA LEU A 68 1.44 17.01 -2.05
C LEU A 68 2.26 15.81 -2.51
N LEU A 69 1.54 14.85 -3.10
CA LEU A 69 2.13 13.70 -3.79
C LEU A 69 2.25 14.00 -5.30
N GLN A 70 3.46 13.85 -5.82
CA GLN A 70 3.74 14.03 -7.24
C GLN A 70 4.02 12.69 -7.91
N PHE A 71 3.25 12.35 -8.94
CA PHE A 71 3.37 11.09 -9.66
C PHE A 71 4.66 11.02 -10.49
N ARG A 72 5.42 9.92 -10.38
CA ARG A 72 6.69 9.70 -11.09
C ARG A 72 6.60 8.84 -12.36
N GLY A 73 5.39 8.58 -12.87
CA GLY A 73 5.19 7.79 -14.10
C GLY A 73 5.00 6.29 -13.85
N THR A 74 5.33 5.79 -12.66
CA THR A 74 5.14 4.39 -12.28
C THR A 74 4.09 4.29 -11.17
N PRO A 75 2.92 3.67 -11.40
CA PRO A 75 1.89 3.55 -10.38
C PRO A 75 2.31 2.59 -9.26
N ILE A 76 1.72 2.77 -8.07
CA ILE A 76 1.86 1.79 -6.99
C ILE A 76 1.21 0.49 -7.45
N HIS A 77 2.00 -0.56 -7.39
CA HIS A 77 1.57 -1.87 -7.80
C HIS A 77 0.93 -2.63 -6.61
N PHE A 78 -0.37 -2.96 -6.73
CA PHE A 78 -1.10 -3.78 -5.78
C PHE A 78 -1.34 -5.19 -6.36
N PRO A 79 -1.04 -6.29 -5.63
CA PRO A 79 -1.14 -7.66 -6.15
C PRO A 79 -2.49 -8.04 -6.78
N ARG A 80 -3.59 -7.39 -6.39
CA ARG A 80 -4.94 -7.60 -6.92
C ARG A 80 -5.45 -6.41 -7.76
N GLY A 81 -4.56 -5.55 -8.21
CA GLY A 81 -4.84 -4.35 -9.00
C GLY A 81 -5.56 -3.22 -8.26
N ARG A 82 -5.85 -3.37 -6.96
CA ARG A 82 -6.53 -2.35 -6.15
C ARG A 82 -5.88 -2.19 -4.77
N PRO A 83 -5.88 -0.97 -4.22
CA PRO A 83 -5.45 -0.74 -2.85
C PRO A 83 -6.35 -1.51 -1.88
N PRO A 84 -5.81 -1.97 -0.75
CA PRO A 84 -6.61 -2.63 0.25
C PRO A 84 -7.46 -1.57 1.00
N GLN A 85 -8.58 -2.00 1.60
CA GLN A 85 -9.50 -1.07 2.28
C GLN A 85 -8.86 -0.50 3.54
N ALA A 86 -8.95 0.83 3.76
CA ALA A 86 -8.25 1.55 4.84
C ALA A 86 -8.48 0.96 6.24
N ASP A 87 -9.71 0.51 6.54
CA ASP A 87 -10.10 0.02 7.87
C ASP A 87 -10.63 -1.42 7.81
N ALA A 88 -9.89 -2.32 7.18
CA ALA A 88 -10.27 -3.72 7.23
C ALA A 88 -10.13 -4.21 8.69
N LYS A 89 -11.26 -4.27 9.42
CA LYS A 89 -11.38 -4.70 10.84
C LYS A 89 -10.60 -5.98 11.19
N CYS A 90 -10.33 -6.79 10.17
CA CYS A 90 -9.62 -8.05 10.23
C CYS A 90 -8.09 -7.94 10.19
N TRP A 91 -7.47 -6.81 9.81
CA TRP A 91 -6.00 -6.72 9.72
C TRP A 91 -5.31 -6.91 11.07
N PHE A 92 -5.97 -6.48 12.15
CA PHE A 92 -5.45 -6.56 13.51
C PHE A 92 -6.28 -7.50 14.40
N ALA A 93 -7.10 -8.36 13.79
CA ALA A 93 -7.87 -9.35 14.53
C ALA A 93 -6.95 -10.52 14.96
N GLU A 94 -6.75 -10.65 16.26
CA GLU A 94 -5.89 -11.68 16.84
C GLU A 94 -6.39 -13.09 16.46
N GLY A 95 -5.46 -13.95 16.04
CA GLY A 95 -5.76 -15.34 15.67
C GLY A 95 -6.50 -15.54 14.34
N LYS A 96 -6.74 -14.49 13.54
CA LYS A 96 -7.41 -14.61 12.23
C LYS A 96 -6.55 -14.05 11.10
N ILE A 97 -6.00 -14.94 10.28
CA ILE A 97 -5.42 -14.54 9.00
C ILE A 97 -6.57 -14.08 8.10
N TYR A 98 -6.53 -12.82 7.65
CA TYR A 98 -7.52 -12.32 6.69
C TYR A 98 -7.37 -13.08 5.38
N GLN A 99 -8.27 -14.05 5.13
CA GLN A 99 -8.21 -14.86 3.92
C GLN A 99 -8.53 -14.05 2.66
N GLY A 100 -9.14 -12.85 2.81
CA GLY A 100 -9.38 -11.89 1.73
C GLY A 100 -9.90 -12.52 0.44
N GLY A 101 -10.60 -13.65 0.53
CA GLY A 101 -10.74 -14.65 -0.53
C GLY A 101 -12.05 -15.40 -0.38
N ILE A 102 -12.40 -16.17 -1.40
CA ILE A 102 -13.67 -16.90 -1.49
C ILE A 102 -13.79 -17.84 -0.30
N ASP A 103 -14.91 -17.74 0.40
CA ASP A 103 -15.23 -18.58 1.56
C ASP A 103 -15.18 -20.07 1.17
N PRO A 104 -14.41 -20.93 1.87
CA PRO A 104 -14.29 -22.34 1.54
C PRO A 104 -15.64 -23.07 1.52
N ALA A 105 -16.58 -22.70 2.40
CA ALA A 105 -17.90 -23.30 2.40
C ALA A 105 -18.70 -22.89 1.16
N PHE A 106 -18.61 -21.63 0.73
CA PHE A 106 -19.17 -21.17 -0.55
C PHE A 106 -18.59 -21.94 -1.75
N ALA A 107 -17.28 -22.15 -1.81
CA ALA A 107 -16.65 -22.92 -2.89
C ALA A 107 -17.15 -24.38 -2.93
N VAL A 108 -17.23 -25.04 -1.78
CA VAL A 108 -17.75 -26.41 -1.66
C VAL A 108 -19.23 -26.48 -2.06
N MET A 109 -20.04 -25.50 -1.65
CA MET A 109 -21.45 -25.41 -2.03
C MET A 109 -21.63 -25.31 -3.54
N VAL A 110 -20.86 -24.45 -4.21
CA VAL A 110 -20.91 -24.31 -5.68
C VAL A 110 -20.52 -25.62 -6.36
N CYS A 111 -19.44 -26.27 -5.92
CA CYS A 111 -19.04 -27.58 -6.44
C CYS A 111 -20.14 -28.64 -6.24
N PHE A 112 -20.79 -28.66 -5.08
CA PHE A 112 -21.85 -29.62 -4.79
C PHE A 112 -23.08 -29.43 -5.68
N VAL A 113 -23.52 -28.18 -5.89
CA VAL A 113 -24.63 -27.86 -6.80
C VAL A 113 -24.32 -28.28 -8.24
N LEU A 114 -23.09 -28.05 -8.71
CA LEU A 114 -22.65 -28.49 -10.04
C LEU A 114 -22.70 -30.02 -10.19
N LEU A 115 -22.24 -30.76 -9.17
CA LEU A 115 -22.29 -32.22 -9.17
C LEU A 115 -23.74 -32.74 -9.22
N LEU A 116 -24.64 -32.18 -8.40
CA LEU A 116 -26.05 -32.56 -8.41
C LEU A 116 -26.72 -32.27 -9.76
N ALA A 117 -26.39 -31.15 -10.40
CA ALA A 117 -26.91 -30.82 -11.73
C ALA A 117 -26.47 -31.85 -12.78
N LEU A 118 -25.19 -32.26 -12.77
CA LEU A 118 -24.67 -33.27 -13.70
C LEU A 118 -25.33 -34.64 -13.49
N LEU A 119 -25.51 -35.05 -12.24
CA LEU A 119 -26.21 -36.30 -11.91
C LEU A 119 -27.67 -36.25 -12.38
N SER A 120 -28.37 -35.15 -12.11
CA SER A 120 -29.77 -34.96 -12.51
C SER A 120 -29.95 -35.01 -14.03
N ILE A 121 -29.02 -34.41 -14.79
CA ILE A 121 -29.05 -34.46 -16.27
C ILE A 121 -28.87 -35.91 -16.76
N ASN A 122 -27.94 -36.66 -16.17
CA ASN A 122 -27.69 -38.05 -16.56
C ASN A 122 -28.87 -38.97 -16.21
N GLU A 123 -29.47 -38.82 -15.03
CA GLU A 123 -30.66 -39.57 -14.62
C GLU A 123 -31.84 -39.27 -15.54
N PHE A 124 -32.07 -38.00 -15.86
CA PHE A 124 -33.14 -37.59 -16.76
C PHE A 124 -32.93 -38.13 -18.18
N ALA A 125 -31.70 -38.08 -18.69
CA ALA A 125 -31.35 -38.66 -19.99
C ALA A 125 -31.53 -40.19 -20.02
N TYR A 126 -31.16 -40.88 -18.95
CA TYR A 126 -31.39 -42.32 -18.81
C TYR A 126 -32.89 -42.65 -18.80
N PHE A 127 -33.69 -41.89 -18.06
CA PHE A 127 -35.14 -42.08 -17.99
C PHE A 127 -35.81 -41.91 -19.36
N ILE A 128 -35.44 -40.87 -20.12
CA ILE A 128 -35.94 -40.66 -21.48
C ILE A 128 -35.60 -41.85 -22.38
N ARG A 129 -34.35 -42.31 -22.37
CA ARG A 129 -33.91 -43.47 -23.19
C ARG A 129 -34.66 -44.75 -22.81
N SER A 130 -34.81 -45.01 -21.52
CA SER A 130 -35.55 -46.17 -21.01
C SER A 130 -37.04 -46.13 -21.39
N CYS A 131 -37.64 -44.93 -21.39
CA CYS A 131 -39.02 -44.72 -21.82
C CYS A 131 -39.20 -45.01 -23.31
N ILE A 132 -38.32 -44.48 -24.17
CA ILE A 132 -38.37 -44.71 -25.62
C ILE A 132 -38.23 -46.21 -25.95
N ASN A 133 -37.29 -46.90 -25.32
CA ASN A 133 -37.07 -48.35 -25.55
C ASN A 133 -38.24 -49.24 -25.12
N LYS A 134 -39.15 -48.75 -24.27
CA LYS A 134 -40.35 -49.49 -23.86
C LYS A 134 -41.54 -49.33 -24.81
N ILE A 135 -41.47 -48.36 -25.74
CA ILE A 135 -42.56 -48.03 -26.66
C ILE A 135 -42.35 -48.70 -28.04
N GLN A 136 -41.12 -49.11 -28.38
CA GLN A 136 -40.80 -49.95 -29.55
C GLN A 136 -40.95 -51.44 -29.24
#